data_AF-A0A3N5FKT5-F1
#
_entry.id   AF-A0A3N5FKT5-F1
#
_cell.length_a   1.000
_cell.length_b   1.000
_cell.length_c   1.000
_cell.angle_alpha   90.00
_cell.angle_beta   90.00
_cell.angle_gamma   90.00
#
_symmetry.space_group_name_H-M   'P 1'
#
loop_
_entity.id
_entity.type
_entity.pdbx_description
1 polymer ?
#
loop_
_entity_poly.entity_id
_entity_poly.type
_entity_poly.pdbx_seq_one_letter_code
_entity_poly.pdbx_strand_id
1 'polypeptide(L)'
;MEKQIPIMVSWKEAAALRESGELLGFADRIICPVVAIHGEYDPHPVDGVKLSLRNKFKDFIMYTLGKCGHSPWKEKHAYQEFYEILGKELEE
;
A
#
# COMPACT_ATOMS: atom_id res chain seq x y z
N MET A 1 -9.42 22.02 -12.43
CA MET A 1 -7.95 21.95 -12.62
C MET A 1 -7.49 20.60 -12.12
N GLU A 2 -7.15 19.68 -13.00
CA GLU A 2 -6.53 18.40 -12.61
C GLU A 2 -5.11 18.69 -12.15
N LYS A 3 -4.86 18.56 -10.84
CA LYS A 3 -3.50 18.49 -10.33
C LYS A 3 -2.92 17.15 -10.79
N GLN A 4 -2.04 17.17 -11.78
CA GLN A 4 -1.19 16.04 -12.15
C GLN A 4 -0.36 15.65 -10.91
N ILE A 5 -0.33 14.36 -10.55
CA ILE A 5 0.57 13.87 -9.50
C ILE A 5 2.00 13.91 -10.06
N PRO A 6 2.93 14.71 -9.51
CA PRO A 6 4.29 14.72 -9.99
C PRO A 6 4.97 13.39 -9.64
N ILE A 7 5.63 12.80 -10.64
CA ILE A 7 6.43 11.56 -10.58
C ILE A 7 7.58 11.61 -9.56
N MET A 8 7.86 12.77 -8.97
CA MET A 8 8.80 12.96 -7.87
C MET A 8 8.28 14.04 -6.94
N VAL A 9 8.00 13.66 -5.69
CA VAL A 9 7.49 14.55 -4.64
C VAL A 9 8.61 14.73 -3.62
N SER A 10 8.98 15.96 -3.30
CA SER A 10 9.92 16.22 -2.21
C SER A 10 9.32 15.79 -0.87
N TRP A 11 10.16 15.46 0.12
CA TRP A 11 9.67 15.14 1.47
C TRP A 11 8.75 16.22 2.06
N LYS A 12 9.05 17.50 1.77
CA LYS A 12 8.24 18.64 2.21
C LYS A 12 6.84 18.60 1.58
N GLU A 13 6.74 18.32 0.29
CA GLU A 13 5.46 18.22 -0.41
C GLU A 13 4.68 16.99 0.03
N ALA A 14 5.35 15.84 0.20
CA ALA A 14 4.71 14.63 0.68
C ALA A 14 4.17 14.82 2.11
N ALA A 15 4.92 15.50 2.98
CA ALA A 15 4.47 15.85 4.32
C ALA A 15 3.25 16.78 4.28
N ALA A 16 3.27 17.82 3.45
CA ALA A 16 2.13 18.73 3.30
C ALA A 16 0.87 18.02 2.80
N LEU A 17 1.00 17.08 1.84
CA LEU A 17 -0.13 16.31 1.33
C LEU A 17 -0.67 15.30 2.36
N ARG A 18 0.20 14.74 3.21
CA ARG A 18 -0.22 13.87 4.33
C ARG A 18 -0.95 14.68 5.40
N GLU A 19 -0.41 15.85 5.76
CA GLU A 19 -0.98 16.75 6.76
C GLU A 19 -2.33 17.31 6.31
N SER A 20 -2.48 17.68 5.03
CA SER A 20 -3.74 18.18 4.49
C SER A 20 -4.78 17.09 4.24
N GLY A 21 -4.37 15.81 4.25
CA GLY A 21 -5.21 14.67 3.87
C GLY A 21 -5.42 14.53 2.35
N GLU A 22 -4.90 15.44 1.52
CA GLU A 22 -5.01 15.36 0.06
C GLU A 22 -4.39 14.08 -0.49
N LEU A 23 -3.28 13.59 0.11
CA LEU A 23 -2.65 12.33 -0.32
C LEU A 23 -3.64 11.16 -0.24
N LEU A 24 -4.34 11.04 0.89
CA LEU A 24 -5.31 9.98 1.10
C LEU A 24 -6.59 10.22 0.27
N GLY A 25 -6.94 11.47 -0.02
CA GLY A 25 -8.04 11.83 -0.92
C GLY A 25 -7.83 11.36 -2.36
N PHE A 26 -6.60 11.17 -2.82
CA PHE A 26 -6.35 10.59 -4.14
C PHE A 26 -6.79 9.13 -4.26
N ALA A 27 -6.89 8.40 -3.13
CA ALA A 27 -7.41 7.04 -3.11
C ALA A 27 -8.85 6.96 -3.64
N ASP A 28 -9.65 8.02 -3.44
CA ASP A 28 -11.05 8.07 -3.89
C ASP A 28 -11.20 8.04 -5.43
N ARG A 29 -10.09 8.20 -6.17
CA ARG A 29 -10.06 8.14 -7.65
C ARG A 29 -9.76 6.75 -8.19
N ILE A 30 -9.38 5.80 -7.34
CA ILE A 30 -9.05 4.43 -7.76
C ILE A 30 -10.36 3.65 -7.87
N ILE A 31 -10.58 3.05 -9.04
CA ILE A 31 -11.83 2.36 -9.39
C ILE A 31 -11.68 0.85 -9.59
N CYS A 32 -10.49 0.30 -9.34
CA CYS A 32 -10.22 -1.12 -9.38
C CYS A 32 -10.11 -1.70 -7.96
N PRO A 33 -10.24 -3.03 -7.80
CA PRO A 33 -9.89 -3.68 -6.55
C PRO A 33 -8.48 -3.29 -6.09
N VAL A 34 -8.30 -3.17 -4.77
CA VAL A 34 -7.02 -2.78 -4.16
C VAL A 34 -6.66 -3.77 -3.07
N VAL A 35 -5.48 -4.35 -3.21
CA VAL A 35 -4.84 -5.21 -2.22
C VAL A 35 -3.51 -4.61 -1.81
N ALA A 36 -3.17 -4.76 -0.53
CA ALA A 36 -1.84 -4.47 -0.01
C ALA A 36 -1.22 -5.73 0.60
N ILE A 37 0.07 -5.94 0.32
CA ILE A 37 0.90 -7.02 0.86
C ILE A 37 2.06 -6.38 1.62
N HIS A 38 2.26 -6.74 2.88
CA HIS A 38 3.20 -6.07 3.77
C HIS A 38 3.93 -7.06 4.67
N GLY A 39 5.19 -6.78 5.03
CA GLY A 39 5.92 -7.60 6.00
C GLY A 39 5.54 -7.25 7.44
N GLU A 40 5.41 -8.25 8.30
CA GLU A 40 5.13 -8.07 9.73
C GLU A 40 6.23 -7.25 10.45
N TYR A 41 7.47 -7.35 9.96
CA TYR A 41 8.67 -6.72 10.54
C TYR A 41 9.20 -5.54 9.72
N ASP A 42 8.39 -4.96 8.83
CA ASP A 42 8.74 -3.70 8.18
C ASP A 42 8.96 -2.61 9.25
N PRO A 43 10.02 -1.79 9.16
CA PRO A 43 10.22 -0.65 10.06
C PRO A 43 9.05 0.36 10.04
N HIS A 44 8.25 0.37 8.97
CA HIS A 44 7.02 1.14 8.86
C HIS A 44 5.82 0.26 9.27
N PRO A 45 5.07 0.62 10.32
CA PRO A 45 4.01 -0.25 10.83
C PRO A 45 2.87 -0.50 9.82
N VAL A 46 2.43 -1.75 9.77
CA VAL A 46 1.31 -2.24 8.95
C VAL A 46 0.03 -1.40 9.12
N ASP A 47 -0.25 -0.95 10.35
CA ASP A 47 -1.44 -0.18 10.70
C ASP A 47 -1.49 1.18 10.01
N GLY A 48 -0.33 1.78 9.69
CA GLY A 48 -0.25 3.03 8.96
C GLY A 48 -0.86 2.93 7.56
N VAL A 49 -0.80 1.75 6.94
CA VAL A 49 -1.44 1.46 5.65
C VAL A 49 -2.86 0.94 5.87
N LYS A 50 -3.01 -0.10 6.71
CA LYS A 50 -4.27 -0.81 6.92
C LYS A 50 -5.40 0.11 7.38
N LEU A 51 -5.16 0.91 8.41
CA LEU A 51 -6.20 1.77 8.99
C LEU A 51 -6.55 2.95 8.06
N SER A 52 -5.56 3.43 7.30
CA SER A 52 -5.75 4.54 6.35
C SER A 52 -6.61 4.12 5.15
N LEU A 53 -6.38 2.91 4.61
CA LEU A 53 -7.03 2.45 3.38
C LEU A 53 -8.32 1.66 3.59
N ARG A 54 -8.54 1.06 4.77
CA ARG A 54 -9.75 0.23 5.03
C ARG A 54 -11.07 0.94 4.77
N ASN A 55 -11.11 2.26 4.95
CA ASN A 55 -12.31 3.07 4.76
C ASN A 55 -12.39 3.68 3.35
N LYS A 56 -11.35 3.50 2.52
CA LYS A 56 -11.26 4.06 1.17
C LYS A 56 -11.75 3.09 0.11
N PHE A 57 -11.54 1.79 0.30
CA PHE A 57 -11.99 0.77 -0.64
C PHE A 57 -12.91 -0.21 0.08
N LYS A 58 -14.06 -0.50 -0.54
CA LYS A 58 -15.10 -1.38 0.01
C LYS A 58 -14.57 -2.80 0.27
N ASP A 59 -13.77 -3.30 -0.66
CA ASP A 59 -13.26 -4.67 -0.67
C ASP A 59 -11.72 -4.68 -0.48
N PHE A 60 -11.20 -3.78 0.36
CA PHE A 60 -9.77 -3.68 0.64
C PHE A 60 -9.27 -4.94 1.36
N ILE A 61 -8.23 -5.58 0.80
CA ILE A 61 -7.56 -6.73 1.42
C ILE A 61 -6.16 -6.34 1.86
N MET A 62 -5.80 -6.74 3.09
CA MET A 62 -4.47 -6.55 3.66
C MET A 62 -3.86 -7.91 4.01
N TYR A 63 -2.85 -8.32 3.25
CA TYR A 63 -2.02 -9.48 3.58
C TYR A 63 -0.80 -9.04 4.39
N THR A 64 -0.50 -9.76 5.47
CA THR A 64 0.68 -9.53 6.31
C THR A 64 1.52 -10.79 6.35
N LEU A 65 2.76 -10.70 5.86
CA LEU A 65 3.67 -11.84 5.77
C LEU A 65 4.53 -11.92 7.03
N GLY A 66 4.47 -13.07 7.72
CA GLY A 66 5.36 -13.34 8.85
C GLY A 66 6.81 -13.50 8.39
N LYS A 67 7.79 -13.24 9.27
CA LYS A 67 9.22 -13.33 8.94
C LYS A 67 9.64 -12.51 7.71
N CYS A 68 8.99 -11.37 7.53
CA CYS A 68 9.20 -10.46 6.40
C CYS A 68 9.33 -9.02 6.89
N GLY A 69 10.34 -8.31 6.39
CA GLY A 69 10.54 -6.88 6.55
C GLY A 69 9.97 -6.07 5.37
N HIS A 70 10.77 -5.12 4.88
CA HIS A 70 10.32 -4.08 3.94
C HIS A 70 10.15 -4.54 2.49
N SER A 71 10.73 -5.67 2.08
CA SER A 71 10.77 -6.07 0.68
C SER A 71 10.31 -7.51 0.47
N PRO A 72 9.01 -7.78 0.68
CA PRO A 72 8.41 -9.11 0.50
C PRO A 72 8.92 -9.91 -0.70
N TRP A 73 8.98 -9.29 -1.88
CA TRP A 73 9.37 -9.91 -3.14
C TRP A 73 10.85 -10.34 -3.23
N LYS A 74 11.71 -9.93 -2.29
CA LYS A 74 13.15 -10.24 -2.25
C LYS A 74 13.55 -11.06 -1.02
N GLU A 75 12.67 -11.19 -0.04
CA GLU A 75 13.02 -11.76 1.25
C GLU A 75 12.90 -13.28 1.27
N LYS A 76 13.95 -13.96 1.73
CA LYS A 76 14.10 -15.42 1.67
C LYS A 76 12.90 -16.20 2.22
N HIS A 77 12.25 -15.69 3.26
CA HIS A 77 11.15 -16.37 3.95
C HIS A 77 9.77 -15.96 3.43
N ALA A 78 9.68 -14.95 2.56
CA ALA A 78 8.41 -14.32 2.19
C ALA A 78 8.17 -14.25 0.67
N TYR A 79 9.23 -14.32 -0.15
CA TYR A 79 9.11 -14.12 -1.60
C TYR A 79 8.13 -15.10 -2.25
N GLN A 80 8.13 -16.36 -1.82
CA GLN A 80 7.25 -17.37 -2.39
C GLN A 80 5.77 -17.06 -2.08
N GLU A 81 5.45 -16.82 -0.81
CA GLU A 81 4.09 -16.44 -0.37
C GLU A 81 3.63 -15.13 -1.03
N PHE A 82 4.54 -14.16 -1.19
CA PHE A 82 4.26 -12.91 -1.93
C PHE A 82 3.79 -13.18 -3.36
N TYR A 83 4.50 -14.03 -4.12
CA TYR A 83 4.13 -14.32 -5.51
C TYR A 83 2.89 -15.22 -5.62
N GLU A 84 2.64 -16.10 -4.65
CA GLU A 84 1.40 -16.89 -4.56
C GLU A 84 0.19 -15.97 -4.37
N ILE A 85 0.27 -15.01 -3.43
CA ILE A 85 -0.77 -14.00 -3.21
C ILE A 85 -0.92 -13.11 -4.45
N LEU A 86 0.18 -12.62 -5.03
CA LEU A 86 0.13 -11.77 -6.21
C LEU A 86 -0.54 -12.47 -7.39
N GLY A 87 -0.23 -13.75 -7.63
CA GLY A 87 -0.88 -14.55 -8.67
C GLY A 87 -2.37 -14.69 -8.43
N LYS A 88 -2.77 -15.06 -7.20
CA LYS A 88 -4.18 -15.17 -6.80
C LYS A 88 -4.97 -13.90 -7.08
N GLU A 89 -4.44 -12.73 -6.70
CA GLU A 89 -5.14 -11.44 -6.82
C GLU A 89 -5.16 -10.86 -8.24
N LEU A 90 -4.34 -11.38 -9.16
CA LEU A 90 -4.30 -10.96 -10.57
C LEU A 90 -5.12 -11.88 -11.50
N GLU A 91 -5.46 -13.09 -11.06
CA GLU A 91 -6.27 -14.05 -11.81
C GLU A 91 -7.79 -13.89 -11.57
N GLU A 92 -8.20 -13.04 -10.63
CA GLU A 92 -9.60 -12.63 -10.38
C GLU A 92 -10.10 -11.56 -11.37
#